data_AF-A0A1W1GXD9-F1
#
_entry.id   AF-A0A1W1GXD9-F1
#
_cell.length_a   1.000
_cell.length_b   1.000
_cell.length_c   1.000
_cell.angle_alpha   90.00
_cell.angle_beta   90.00
_cell.angle_gamma   90.00
#
_symmetry.space_group_name_H-M   'P 1'
#
loop_
_entity.id
_entity.type
_entity.pdbx_description
1 polymer ?
#
loop_
_entity_poly.entity_id
_entity_poly.type
_entity_poly.pdbx_seq_one_letter_code
_entity_poly.pdbx_strand_id
1 'polypeptide(L)'
;MCYSAQIEAAYQKLVRMTGATVSLQEFAALYAHDPGKKRPKTPKAMDDAFRAGTSAAERAVWAEIEQWNRAEAAIVEQELFANRKRLADAERSLQAKETKKAREDVRIAGNKIERAMGKLADLKRAEGKDRDSRIFPGVYAPVIVSEGGKLTIKPMRYQCRLAGKPANYDQRFPGTYNARRDSLEKFWAPAFGHTHGLMVVDTFYENVEGPDGKNQVVQFTPRTREPMLVACLWSHWVDPAGKEPDLLSFAAITDDPEPEVAAAGHDRTIINIKPEHVDAWLNPDPADLATLYRIFDDKRHPFYEHRLAA
;
A
#
# COMPACT_ATOMS: atom_id res chain seq x y z
N MET A 1 0.39 -14.65 2.81
CA MET A 1 -0.65 -13.66 3.08
C MET A 1 -0.20 -12.41 2.36
N CYS A 2 -1.09 -11.74 1.60
CA CYS A 2 -0.70 -10.72 0.61
C CYS A 2 0.33 -9.75 1.18
N TYR A 3 1.58 -9.91 0.74
CA TYR A 3 2.69 -9.10 1.24
C TYR A 3 2.70 -7.73 0.58
N SER A 4 2.40 -7.66 -0.72
CA SER A 4 2.25 -6.41 -1.45
C SER A 4 1.28 -6.59 -2.60
N ALA A 5 0.69 -5.50 -3.05
CA ALA A 5 -0.31 -5.51 -4.10
C ALA A 5 -0.11 -4.32 -5.04
N GLN A 6 -0.34 -4.51 -6.33
CA GLN A 6 -0.52 -3.42 -7.27
C GLN A 6 -2.01 -3.11 -7.33
N ILE A 7 -2.37 -1.89 -6.95
CA ILE A 7 -3.76 -1.49 -6.76
C ILE A 7 -4.21 -0.49 -7.82
N GLU A 8 -5.52 -0.30 -7.94
CA GLU A 8 -6.03 0.91 -8.57
C GLU A 8 -5.86 2.09 -7.59
N ALA A 9 -4.74 2.81 -7.74
CA ALA A 9 -4.34 3.89 -6.85
C ALA A 9 -4.95 5.25 -7.25
N ALA A 10 -5.37 5.43 -8.50
CA ALA A 10 -5.90 6.69 -8.98
C ALA A 10 -7.39 6.79 -8.64
N TYR A 11 -7.74 7.70 -7.72
CA TYR A 11 -9.11 7.81 -7.23
C TYR A 11 -10.12 8.09 -8.35
N GLN A 12 -9.75 8.77 -9.43
CA GLN A 12 -10.72 9.06 -10.52
C GLN A 12 -11.23 7.79 -11.18
N LYS A 13 -10.38 6.76 -11.32
CA LYS A 13 -10.81 5.50 -11.89
C LYS A 13 -11.72 4.76 -10.90
N LEU A 14 -11.42 4.79 -9.60
CA LEU A 14 -12.31 4.26 -8.57
C LEU A 14 -13.68 4.96 -8.58
N VAL A 15 -13.72 6.29 -8.64
CA VAL A 15 -14.96 7.09 -8.75
C VAL A 15 -15.77 6.65 -9.97
N ARG A 16 -15.14 6.51 -11.14
CA ARG A 16 -15.83 6.05 -12.37
C ARG A 16 -16.33 4.60 -12.24
N MET A 17 -15.60 3.73 -11.57
CA MET A 17 -15.94 2.33 -11.41
C MET A 17 -17.09 2.10 -10.43
N THR A 18 -17.18 2.89 -9.36
CA THR A 18 -18.08 2.60 -8.24
C THR A 18 -19.12 3.68 -7.96
N GLY A 19 -18.98 4.87 -8.57
CA GLY A 19 -19.79 6.03 -8.23
C GLY A 19 -19.45 6.63 -6.84
N ALA A 20 -18.38 6.16 -6.19
CA ALA A 20 -17.97 6.68 -4.90
C ALA A 20 -17.54 8.15 -4.96
N THR A 21 -17.66 8.85 -3.84
CA THR A 21 -17.07 10.17 -3.65
C THR A 21 -15.70 10.07 -3.01
N VAL A 22 -14.86 11.08 -3.16
CA VAL A 22 -13.52 11.13 -2.53
C VAL A 22 -13.59 12.04 -1.33
N SER A 23 -13.09 11.58 -0.18
CA SER A 23 -12.97 12.44 0.98
C SER A 23 -11.73 13.31 0.91
N LEU A 24 -11.88 14.47 0.27
CA LEU A 24 -10.79 15.45 0.14
C LEU A 24 -10.29 15.96 1.50
N GLN A 25 -11.13 15.93 2.54
CA GLN A 25 -10.73 16.28 3.91
C GLN A 25 -9.67 15.32 4.44
N GLU A 26 -9.86 14.00 4.30
CA GLU A 26 -8.92 13.01 4.84
C GLU A 26 -7.64 12.91 3.98
N PHE A 27 -7.75 13.14 2.67
CA PHE A 27 -6.57 13.32 1.83
C PHE A 27 -5.78 14.59 2.20
N ALA A 28 -6.45 15.72 2.44
CA ALA A 28 -5.78 16.94 2.91
C ALA A 28 -5.09 16.72 4.27
N ALA A 29 -5.76 16.08 5.23
CA ALA A 29 -5.17 15.75 6.53
C ALA A 29 -3.93 14.83 6.41
N LEU A 30 -3.96 13.86 5.50
CA LEU A 30 -2.82 12.98 5.24
C LEU A 30 -1.59 13.78 4.80
N TYR A 31 -1.74 14.67 3.81
CA TYR A 31 -0.63 15.41 3.21
C TYR A 31 -0.28 16.72 3.91
N ALA A 32 -1.08 17.20 4.86
CA ALA A 32 -0.79 18.41 5.62
C ALA A 32 0.64 18.38 6.22
N HIS A 33 1.35 19.50 6.11
CA HIS A 33 2.68 19.66 6.72
C HIS A 33 2.57 20.10 8.18
N ASP A 34 3.11 19.28 9.07
CA ASP A 34 3.24 19.61 10.50
C ASP A 34 4.72 19.58 10.92
N PRO A 35 5.16 20.41 11.88
CA PRO A 35 6.53 20.38 12.38
C PRO A 35 6.95 18.97 12.84
N GLY A 36 8.01 18.43 12.24
CA GLY A 36 8.53 17.10 12.57
C GLY A 36 7.78 15.92 11.94
N LYS A 37 6.66 16.15 11.24
CA LYS A 37 5.96 15.11 10.48
C LYS A 37 6.83 14.64 9.32
N LYS A 38 6.84 13.33 9.09
CA LYS A 38 7.50 12.72 7.93
C LYS A 38 6.50 12.63 6.79
N ARG A 39 7.00 12.70 5.55
CA ARG A 39 6.18 12.46 4.36
C ARG A 39 5.39 11.16 4.54
N PRO A 40 4.07 11.15 4.32
CA PRO A 40 3.29 9.92 4.33
C PRO A 40 3.81 8.98 3.22
N LYS A 41 3.83 7.68 3.50
CA LYS A 41 4.20 6.68 2.50
C LYS A 41 2.99 6.41 1.60
N THR A 42 3.02 6.89 0.37
CA THR A 42 1.93 6.74 -0.61
C THR A 42 2.49 6.21 -1.93
N PRO A 43 1.70 5.43 -2.70
CA PRO A 43 2.05 5.08 -4.06
C PRO A 43 2.01 6.35 -4.93
N LYS A 44 2.99 6.51 -5.83
CA LYS A 44 3.09 7.68 -6.71
C LYS A 44 1.83 7.88 -7.55
N ALA A 45 1.17 6.80 -7.98
CA ALA A 45 -0.07 6.89 -8.75
C ALA A 45 -1.23 7.51 -7.96
N MET A 46 -1.27 7.35 -6.63
CA MET A 46 -2.25 8.00 -5.76
C MET A 46 -1.96 9.50 -5.61
N ASP A 47 -0.69 9.86 -5.45
CA ASP A 47 -0.25 11.27 -5.40
C ASP A 47 -0.56 11.99 -6.74
N ASP A 48 -0.13 11.40 -7.85
CA ASP A 48 -0.26 11.97 -9.19
C ASP A 48 -1.71 12.06 -9.66
N ALA A 49 -2.64 11.29 -9.08
CA ALA A 49 -4.06 11.45 -9.32
C ALA A 49 -4.52 12.89 -9.04
N PHE A 50 -3.99 13.56 -8.01
CA PHE A 50 -4.37 14.95 -7.70
C PHE A 50 -3.83 15.99 -8.69
N ARG A 51 -2.82 15.64 -9.50
CA ARG A 51 -2.27 16.54 -10.52
C ARG A 51 -3.32 17.00 -11.54
N ALA A 52 -4.26 16.13 -11.87
CA ALA A 52 -5.37 16.43 -12.78
C ALA A 52 -6.63 16.97 -12.06
N GLY A 53 -6.53 17.28 -10.76
CA GLY A 53 -7.63 17.79 -9.95
C GLY A 53 -8.20 19.12 -10.46
N THR A 54 -9.52 19.25 -10.49
CA THR A 54 -10.21 20.40 -11.10
C THR A 54 -10.95 21.27 -10.09
N SER A 55 -11.22 20.76 -8.89
CA SER A 55 -11.77 21.52 -7.78
C SER A 55 -10.68 22.26 -7.00
N ALA A 56 -11.07 23.29 -6.24
CA ALA A 56 -10.14 24.00 -5.37
C ALA A 56 -9.53 23.09 -4.29
N ALA A 57 -10.33 22.16 -3.75
CA ALA A 57 -9.87 21.22 -2.72
C ALA A 57 -8.89 20.17 -3.28
N GLU A 58 -9.12 19.63 -4.48
CA GLU A 58 -8.15 18.72 -5.12
C GLU A 58 -6.83 19.44 -5.43
N ARG A 59 -6.89 20.69 -5.92
CA ARG A 59 -5.68 21.49 -6.15
C ARG A 59 -4.92 21.81 -4.87
N ALA A 60 -5.62 22.02 -3.75
CA ALA A 60 -4.98 22.22 -2.46
C ALA A 60 -4.22 20.96 -2.01
N VAL A 61 -4.83 19.77 -2.15
CA VAL A 61 -4.16 18.49 -1.88
C VAL A 61 -2.93 18.30 -2.77
N TRP A 62 -3.04 18.61 -4.07
CA TRP A 62 -1.90 18.55 -4.99
C TRP A 62 -0.77 19.51 -4.59
N ALA A 63 -1.09 20.73 -4.14
CA ALA A 63 -0.08 21.69 -3.71
C ALA A 63 0.74 21.19 -2.51
N GLU A 64 0.10 20.53 -1.54
CA GLU A 64 0.77 19.87 -0.41
C GLU A 64 1.67 18.72 -0.91
N ILE A 65 1.18 17.89 -1.83
CA ILE A 65 1.99 16.82 -2.44
C ILE A 65 3.22 17.40 -3.17
N GLU A 66 3.06 18.48 -3.92
CA GLU A 66 4.19 19.14 -4.62
C GLU A 66 5.21 19.70 -3.63
N GLN A 67 4.77 20.22 -2.49
CA GLN A 67 5.67 20.67 -1.44
C GLN A 67 6.49 19.50 -0.87
N TRP A 68 5.86 18.36 -0.59
CA TRP A 68 6.58 17.14 -0.20
C TRP A 68 7.56 16.68 -1.29
N ASN A 69 7.16 16.72 -2.56
CA ASN A 69 8.02 16.37 -3.69
C ASN A 69 9.25 17.28 -3.78
N ARG A 70 9.09 18.60 -3.59
CA ARG A 70 10.20 19.56 -3.57
C ARG A 70 11.13 19.32 -2.38
N ALA A 71 10.59 19.11 -1.19
CA ALA A 71 11.39 18.83 0.01
C ALA A 71 12.20 17.54 -0.14
N GLU A 72 11.57 16.49 -0.67
CA GLU A 72 12.23 15.21 -0.93
C GLU A 72 13.28 15.32 -2.03
N ALA A 73 13.00 16.04 -3.12
CA ALA A 73 13.98 16.30 -4.17
C ALA A 73 15.22 17.01 -3.62
N ALA A 74 15.04 18.05 -2.80
CA ALA A 74 16.15 18.77 -2.18
C ALA A 74 17.04 17.86 -1.29
N ILE A 75 16.42 16.98 -0.50
CA ILE A 75 17.15 15.99 0.31
C ILE A 75 17.96 15.04 -0.59
N VAL A 76 17.33 14.50 -1.64
CA VAL A 76 17.98 13.55 -2.55
C VAL A 76 19.09 14.23 -3.36
N GLU A 77 18.93 15.50 -3.74
CA GLU A 77 19.97 16.29 -4.41
C GLU A 77 21.20 16.52 -3.50
N GLN A 78 20.98 16.79 -2.21
CA GLN A 78 22.07 16.88 -1.23
C GLN A 78 22.79 15.54 -1.05
N GLU A 79 22.04 14.44 -0.94
CA GLU A 79 22.61 13.08 -0.88
C GLU A 79 23.41 12.76 -2.15
N LEU A 80 22.90 13.13 -3.33
CA LEU A 80 23.58 12.94 -4.61
C LEU A 80 24.91 13.69 -4.64
N PHE A 81 24.92 14.96 -4.25
CA PHE A 81 26.15 15.76 -4.18
C PHE A 81 27.17 15.14 -3.22
N ALA A 82 26.74 14.74 -2.02
CA ALA A 82 27.61 14.11 -1.04
C ALA A 82 28.21 12.79 -1.54
N ASN A 83 27.42 11.95 -2.21
CA ASN A 83 27.93 10.69 -2.74
C ASN A 83 28.81 10.89 -3.99
N ARG A 84 28.57 11.89 -4.84
CA ARG A 84 29.49 12.27 -5.94
C ARG A 84 30.85 12.69 -5.41
N LYS A 85 30.89 13.49 -4.34
CA LYS A 85 32.14 13.85 -3.66
C LYS A 85 32.86 12.60 -3.13
N ARG A 86 32.15 11.72 -2.43
CA ARG A 86 32.72 10.46 -1.90
C ARG A 86 33.29 9.57 -3.00
N LEU A 87 32.61 9.47 -4.15
CA LEU A 87 33.08 8.70 -5.30
C LEU A 87 34.41 9.27 -5.81
N ALA A 88 34.49 10.56 -6.08
CA ALA A 88 35.71 11.22 -6.56
C ALA A 88 36.88 11.11 -5.56
N ASP A 89 36.60 11.22 -4.25
CA ASP A 89 37.61 11.05 -3.20
C ASP A 89 38.15 9.61 -3.16
N ALA A 90 37.27 8.62 -3.32
CA ALA A 90 37.63 7.21 -3.35
C ALA A 90 38.43 6.84 -4.62
N GLU A 91 38.03 7.36 -5.79
CA GLU A 91 38.75 7.18 -7.06
C GLU A 91 40.17 7.77 -7.02
N ARG A 92 40.32 9.00 -6.46
CA ARG A 92 41.64 9.60 -6.22
C ARG A 92 42.49 8.76 -5.27
N SER A 93 41.87 8.20 -4.24
CA SER A 93 42.57 7.32 -3.30
C SER A 93 43.07 6.04 -3.99
N LEU A 94 42.29 5.46 -4.91
CA LEU A 94 42.69 4.29 -5.70
C LEU A 94 43.87 4.58 -6.62
N GLN A 95 43.91 5.77 -7.24
CA GLN A 95 45.04 6.19 -8.08
C GLN A 95 46.33 6.33 -7.27
N ALA A 96 46.25 6.83 -6.04
CA ALA A 96 47.40 6.95 -5.15
C ALA A 96 47.86 5.59 -4.61
N LYS A 97 46.91 4.74 -4.19
CA LYS A 97 47.17 3.38 -3.70
C LYS A 97 45.90 2.54 -3.74
N GLU A 98 45.97 1.39 -4.39
CA GLU A 98 44.85 0.46 -4.40
C GLU A 98 44.60 -0.11 -2.99
N THR A 99 43.38 0.07 -2.47
CA THR A 99 42.95 -0.47 -1.18
C THR A 99 41.55 -1.08 -1.28
N LYS A 100 41.28 -2.12 -0.48
CA LYS A 100 39.94 -2.73 -0.38
C LYS A 100 38.88 -1.71 0.03
N LYS A 101 39.21 -0.81 0.96
CA LYS A 101 38.31 0.26 1.42
C LYS A 101 37.92 1.20 0.27
N ALA A 102 38.87 1.71 -0.48
CA ALA A 102 38.57 2.65 -1.57
C ALA A 102 37.76 1.99 -2.69
N ARG A 103 38.00 0.71 -3.02
CA ARG A 103 37.17 -0.06 -3.97
C ARG A 103 35.72 -0.19 -3.50
N GLU A 104 35.54 -0.47 -2.22
CA GLU A 104 34.21 -0.59 -1.62
C GLU A 104 33.48 0.75 -1.53
N ASP A 105 34.21 1.83 -1.21
CA ASP A 105 33.65 3.19 -1.19
C ASP A 105 33.20 3.64 -2.59
N VAL A 106 33.96 3.32 -3.65
CA VAL A 106 33.54 3.53 -5.06
C VAL A 106 32.24 2.78 -5.35
N ARG A 107 32.17 1.49 -5.02
CA ARG A 107 30.99 0.64 -5.26
C ARG A 107 29.76 1.18 -4.53
N ILE A 108 29.88 1.50 -3.25
CA ILE A 108 28.78 2.00 -2.44
C ILE A 108 28.32 3.38 -2.93
N ALA A 109 29.26 4.30 -3.20
CA ALA A 109 28.93 5.64 -3.67
C ALA A 109 28.26 5.60 -5.04
N GLY A 110 28.78 4.80 -5.98
CA GLY A 110 28.18 4.57 -7.30
C GLY A 110 26.73 4.09 -7.20
N ASN A 111 26.48 3.02 -6.44
CA ASN A 111 25.13 2.50 -6.22
C ASN A 111 24.18 3.54 -5.61
N LYS A 112 24.67 4.36 -4.67
CA LYS A 112 23.86 5.44 -4.05
C LYS A 112 23.57 6.57 -5.04
N ILE A 113 24.51 6.93 -5.90
CA ILE A 113 24.33 7.93 -6.97
C ILE A 113 23.26 7.45 -7.95
N GLU A 114 23.36 6.21 -8.44
CA GLU A 114 22.36 5.63 -9.36
C GLU A 114 20.96 5.64 -8.75
N ARG A 115 20.85 5.22 -7.47
CA ARG A 115 19.57 5.25 -6.75
C ARG A 115 19.02 6.66 -6.57
N ALA A 116 19.86 7.63 -6.21
CA ALA A 116 19.45 9.02 -6.04
C ALA A 116 18.97 9.64 -7.37
N MET A 117 19.72 9.39 -8.46
CA MET A 117 19.32 9.81 -9.81
C MET A 117 18.00 9.19 -10.24
N GLY A 118 17.81 7.88 -10.01
CA GLY A 118 16.56 7.18 -10.30
C GLY A 118 15.38 7.77 -9.52
N LYS A 119 15.58 8.07 -8.23
CA LYS A 119 14.55 8.71 -7.38
C LYS A 119 14.19 10.12 -7.86
N LEU A 120 15.16 10.94 -8.25
CA LEU A 120 14.90 12.27 -8.82
C LEU A 120 14.16 12.17 -10.17
N ALA A 121 14.52 11.19 -11.01
CA ALA A 121 13.81 10.92 -12.24
C ALA A 121 12.35 10.50 -11.98
N ASP A 122 12.11 9.63 -11.00
CA ASP A 122 10.77 9.19 -10.60
C ASP A 122 9.92 10.35 -10.08
N LEU A 123 10.48 11.26 -9.26
CA LEU A 123 9.78 12.45 -8.76
C LEU A 123 9.36 13.38 -9.91
N LYS A 124 10.20 13.54 -10.94
CA LYS A 124 9.93 14.42 -12.08
C LYS A 124 9.07 13.77 -13.17
N ARG A 125 8.96 12.44 -13.18
CA ARG A 125 8.24 11.71 -14.22
C ARG A 125 6.75 11.99 -14.17
N ALA A 126 6.16 12.22 -15.35
CA ALA A 126 4.73 12.35 -15.55
C ALA A 126 4.06 11.04 -16.01
N GLU A 127 4.75 10.23 -16.80
CA GLU A 127 4.26 8.91 -17.23
C GLU A 127 4.12 7.96 -16.03
N GLY A 128 3.01 7.24 -15.94
CA GLY A 128 2.81 6.22 -14.91
C GLY A 128 3.55 4.92 -15.24
N LYS A 129 3.98 4.20 -14.20
CA LYS A 129 4.49 2.82 -14.31
C LYS A 129 3.72 1.93 -13.35
N ASP A 130 3.60 0.64 -13.66
CA ASP A 130 2.95 -0.37 -12.80
C ASP A 130 3.43 -0.32 -11.33
N ARG A 131 4.74 -0.12 -11.12
CA ARG A 131 5.33 0.00 -9.78
C ARG A 131 4.83 1.19 -8.96
N ASP A 132 4.31 2.22 -9.62
CA ASP A 132 3.81 3.44 -8.96
C ASP A 132 2.52 3.21 -8.20
N SER A 133 1.85 2.08 -8.47
CA SER A 133 0.63 1.63 -7.80
C SER A 133 0.87 0.48 -6.83
N ARG A 134 2.12 0.09 -6.58
CA ARG A 134 2.44 -1.01 -5.67
C ARG A 134 2.48 -0.52 -4.22
N ILE A 135 1.71 -1.16 -3.34
CA ILE A 135 1.67 -0.89 -1.91
C ILE A 135 2.29 -2.03 -1.09
N PHE A 136 2.78 -1.67 0.09
CA PHE A 136 3.35 -2.58 1.09
C PHE A 136 2.77 -2.24 2.47
N PRO A 137 2.88 -3.12 3.47
CA PRO A 137 2.54 -2.79 4.85
C PRO A 137 3.20 -1.47 5.30
N GLY A 138 2.40 -0.59 5.89
CA GLY A 138 2.75 0.76 6.30
C GLY A 138 2.56 1.84 5.20
N VAL A 139 2.16 1.47 3.98
CA VAL A 139 1.85 2.41 2.88
C VAL A 139 0.35 2.72 2.87
N TYR A 140 -0.01 3.98 2.62
CA TYR A 140 -1.39 4.42 2.45
C TYR A 140 -1.92 4.03 1.07
N ALA A 141 -3.20 3.66 1.02
CA ALA A 141 -3.91 3.31 -0.20
C ALA A 141 -5.32 3.93 -0.19
N PRO A 142 -5.92 4.21 -1.35
CA PRO A 142 -7.35 4.50 -1.43
C PRO A 142 -8.16 3.24 -1.09
N VAL A 143 -9.03 3.35 -0.09
CA VAL A 143 -9.97 2.30 0.31
C VAL A 143 -11.39 2.85 0.17
N ILE A 144 -12.25 2.07 -0.49
CA ILE A 144 -13.67 2.40 -0.62
C ILE A 144 -14.39 1.87 0.62
N VAL A 145 -15.17 2.72 1.29
CA VAL A 145 -16.01 2.37 2.43
C VAL A 145 -17.43 2.88 2.20
N SER A 146 -18.41 2.36 2.94
CA SER A 146 -19.75 2.95 2.99
C SER A 146 -19.91 3.77 4.27
N GLU A 147 -20.34 5.02 4.14
CA GLU A 147 -20.70 5.90 5.25
C GLU A 147 -22.13 6.40 5.04
N GLY A 148 -23.07 5.94 5.87
CA GLY A 148 -24.49 6.27 5.73
C GLY A 148 -25.07 5.84 4.37
N GLY A 149 -24.63 4.68 3.85
CA GLY A 149 -25.05 4.15 2.55
C GLY A 149 -24.43 4.84 1.34
N LYS A 150 -23.47 5.76 1.55
CA LYS A 150 -22.74 6.43 0.47
C LYS A 150 -21.32 5.90 0.39
N LEU A 151 -20.91 5.51 -0.81
CA LEU A 151 -19.54 5.08 -1.04
C LEU A 151 -18.58 6.27 -1.00
N THR A 152 -17.55 6.14 -0.17
CA THR A 152 -16.51 7.15 0.04
C THR A 152 -15.13 6.51 -0.07
N ILE A 153 -14.22 7.15 -0.81
CA ILE A 153 -12.82 6.76 -0.95
C ILE A 153 -12.02 7.55 0.09
N LYS A 154 -11.36 6.83 0.99
CA LYS A 154 -10.49 7.39 2.04
C LYS A 154 -9.05 6.88 1.90
N PRO A 155 -8.05 7.71 2.21
CA PRO A 155 -6.68 7.24 2.28
C PRO A 155 -6.47 6.50 3.63
N MET A 156 -6.17 5.22 3.57
CA MET A 156 -5.95 4.40 4.78
C MET A 156 -4.61 3.69 4.72
N ARG A 157 -3.93 3.60 5.86
CA ARG A 157 -2.65 2.89 5.95
C ARG A 157 -2.87 1.38 5.90
N TYR A 158 -2.31 0.69 4.91
CA TYR A 158 -2.26 -0.77 4.89
C TYR A 158 -1.39 -1.25 6.05
N GLN A 159 -1.85 -2.22 6.86
CA GLN A 159 -1.37 -2.57 8.22
C GLN A 159 -2.21 -1.91 9.31
N CYS A 160 -3.29 -2.60 9.67
CA CYS A 160 -4.34 -2.13 10.55
C CYS A 160 -3.88 -2.04 12.00
N ARG A 161 -4.19 -0.92 12.65
CA ARG A 161 -4.18 -0.79 14.10
C ARG A 161 -5.64 -0.69 14.55
N LEU A 162 -6.15 -1.76 15.17
CA LEU A 162 -7.51 -1.75 15.71
C LEU A 162 -7.64 -0.73 16.84
N ALA A 163 -8.80 -0.10 16.93
CA ALA A 163 -9.15 0.82 18.02
C ALA A 163 -8.88 0.20 19.40
N GLY A 164 -8.42 1.03 20.34
CA GLY A 164 -8.08 0.60 21.70
C GLY A 164 -6.75 -0.17 21.84
N LYS A 165 -6.03 -0.46 20.76
CA LYS A 165 -4.67 -1.03 20.85
C LYS A 165 -3.62 0.05 21.21
N PRO A 166 -2.50 -0.31 21.85
CA PRO A 166 -1.39 0.62 22.06
C PRO A 166 -0.80 1.16 20.75
N ALA A 167 -0.22 2.36 20.77
CA ALA A 167 0.36 3.02 19.59
C ALA A 167 1.47 2.23 18.88
N ASN A 168 2.15 1.31 19.58
CA ASN A 168 3.20 0.46 19.00
C ASN A 168 2.73 -0.96 18.65
N TYR A 169 1.43 -1.25 18.71
CA TYR A 169 0.92 -2.61 18.56
C TYR A 169 1.27 -3.23 17.21
N ASP A 170 1.02 -2.53 16.12
CA ASP A 170 1.33 -2.91 14.73
C ASP A 170 2.84 -3.01 14.44
N GLN A 171 3.68 -2.36 15.25
CA GLN A 171 5.14 -2.52 15.17
C GLN A 171 5.59 -3.81 15.86
N ARG A 172 4.95 -4.17 16.98
CA ARG A 172 5.19 -5.42 17.72
C ARG A 172 4.62 -6.64 16.99
N PHE A 173 3.51 -6.45 16.29
CA PHE A 173 2.78 -7.48 15.55
C PHE A 173 2.60 -7.05 14.09
N PRO A 174 3.64 -7.22 13.26
CA PRO A 174 3.68 -6.64 11.92
C PRO A 174 2.70 -7.28 10.94
N GLY A 175 2.13 -8.46 11.26
CA GLY A 175 1.18 -9.19 10.39
C GLY A 175 -0.22 -8.59 10.27
N THR A 176 -0.49 -7.46 10.92
CA THR A 176 -1.81 -6.80 10.97
C THR A 176 -2.26 -6.16 9.65
N TYR A 177 -1.59 -6.44 8.54
CA TYR A 177 -2.05 -6.11 7.18
C TYR A 177 -2.93 -7.20 6.55
N ASN A 178 -3.00 -8.40 7.16
CA ASN A 178 -3.90 -9.46 6.74
C ASN A 178 -4.84 -9.91 7.87
N ALA A 179 -6.13 -9.89 7.58
CA ALA A 179 -7.19 -10.42 8.42
C ALA A 179 -7.53 -11.84 8.00
N ARG A 180 -7.01 -12.84 8.71
CA ARG A 180 -7.29 -14.24 8.40
C ARG A 180 -8.75 -14.56 8.70
N ARG A 181 -9.41 -15.25 7.76
CA ARG A 181 -10.82 -15.69 7.87
C ARG A 181 -11.11 -16.41 9.20
N ASP A 182 -10.21 -17.29 9.63
CA ASP A 182 -10.30 -18.06 10.89
C ASP A 182 -10.15 -17.23 12.19
N SER A 183 -9.83 -15.94 12.06
CA SER A 183 -9.54 -15.02 13.15
C SER A 183 -10.51 -13.83 13.16
N LEU A 184 -11.49 -13.79 12.25
CA LEU A 184 -12.43 -12.69 12.05
C LEU A 184 -13.26 -12.40 13.32
N GLU A 185 -13.80 -13.44 13.94
CA GLU A 185 -14.59 -13.33 15.19
C GLU A 185 -13.73 -13.31 16.47
N LYS A 186 -12.40 -13.30 16.33
CA LYS A 186 -11.46 -13.27 17.47
C LYS A 186 -10.76 -11.92 17.54
N PHE A 187 -9.57 -11.84 16.97
CA PHE A 187 -8.76 -10.62 16.99
C PHE A 187 -9.45 -9.47 16.25
N TRP A 188 -10.16 -9.78 15.16
CA TRP A 188 -10.81 -8.79 14.29
C TRP A 188 -12.28 -8.51 14.65
N ALA A 189 -12.82 -9.12 15.72
CA ALA A 189 -14.22 -8.95 16.12
C ALA A 189 -14.65 -7.48 16.28
N PRO A 190 -13.79 -6.54 16.75
CA PRO A 190 -14.17 -5.13 16.82
C PRO A 190 -14.43 -4.45 15.46
N ALA A 191 -13.98 -5.05 14.34
CA ALA A 191 -14.12 -4.50 12.99
C ALA A 191 -15.01 -5.36 12.08
N PHE A 192 -14.95 -6.70 12.20
CA PHE A 192 -15.78 -7.60 11.41
C PHE A 192 -17.26 -7.47 11.81
N GLY A 193 -18.14 -7.22 10.83
CA GLY A 193 -19.53 -6.87 11.07
C GLY A 193 -19.78 -5.37 11.29
N HIS A 194 -18.74 -4.53 11.28
CA HIS A 194 -18.85 -3.13 11.67
C HIS A 194 -18.20 -2.17 10.68
N THR A 195 -16.92 -2.37 10.37
CA THR A 195 -16.09 -1.43 9.59
C THR A 195 -15.41 -2.14 8.43
N HIS A 196 -16.16 -2.27 7.34
CA HIS A 196 -15.72 -2.93 6.13
C HIS A 196 -15.25 -1.94 5.07
N GLY A 197 -14.29 -2.38 4.27
CA GLY A 197 -13.76 -1.63 3.15
C GLY A 197 -13.50 -2.53 1.95
N LEU A 198 -13.25 -1.90 0.81
CA LEU A 198 -12.92 -2.55 -0.45
C LEU A 198 -11.67 -1.92 -1.04
N MET A 199 -10.70 -2.75 -1.37
CA MET A 199 -9.51 -2.35 -2.12
C MET A 199 -9.57 -2.97 -3.52
N VAL A 200 -9.32 -2.17 -4.55
CA VAL A 200 -9.30 -2.66 -5.94
C VAL A 200 -7.87 -3.01 -6.32
N VAL A 201 -7.64 -4.25 -6.72
CA VAL A 201 -6.29 -4.81 -6.92
C VAL A 201 -6.14 -5.42 -8.31
N ASP A 202 -5.09 -5.07 -9.04
CA ASP A 202 -4.81 -5.68 -10.36
C ASP A 202 -4.03 -6.99 -10.21
N THR A 203 -3.09 -7.02 -9.27
CA THR A 203 -2.21 -8.17 -9.02
C THR A 203 -1.67 -8.12 -7.60
N PHE A 204 -1.44 -9.29 -7.00
CA PHE A 204 -0.81 -9.39 -5.68
C PHE A 204 0.52 -10.14 -5.77
N TYR A 205 1.35 -9.97 -4.75
CA TYR A 205 2.68 -10.55 -4.70
C TYR A 205 2.89 -11.23 -3.35
N GLU A 206 3.46 -12.43 -3.40
CA GLU A 206 3.76 -13.23 -2.22
C GLU A 206 5.23 -13.62 -2.17
N ASN A 207 5.74 -13.73 -0.94
CA ASN A 207 7.02 -14.34 -0.68
C ASN A 207 6.85 -15.86 -0.61
N VAL A 208 7.69 -16.57 -1.33
CA VAL A 208 7.74 -18.05 -1.35
C VAL A 208 9.18 -18.51 -1.18
N GLU A 209 9.35 -19.72 -0.65
CA GLU A 209 10.66 -20.36 -0.59
C GLU A 209 10.95 -20.99 -1.96
N GLY A 210 12.02 -20.52 -2.61
CA GLY A 210 12.49 -21.06 -3.88
C GLY A 210 13.16 -22.43 -3.71
N PRO A 211 13.45 -23.13 -4.83
CA PRO A 211 14.08 -24.46 -4.79
C PRO A 211 15.44 -24.52 -4.10
N ASP A 212 16.14 -23.38 -3.98
CA ASP A 212 17.42 -23.23 -3.29
C ASP A 212 17.29 -22.77 -1.83
N GLY A 213 16.07 -22.80 -1.28
CA GLY A 213 15.75 -22.35 0.08
C GLY A 213 15.74 -20.82 0.24
N LYS A 214 15.91 -20.05 -0.84
CA LYS A 214 15.93 -18.58 -0.78
C LYS A 214 14.56 -17.99 -1.04
N ASN A 215 14.30 -16.84 -0.41
CA ASN A 215 13.08 -16.09 -0.64
C ASN A 215 12.97 -15.59 -2.09
N GLN A 216 11.86 -15.90 -2.73
CA GLN A 216 11.46 -15.39 -4.04
C GLN A 216 10.14 -14.65 -3.93
N VAL A 217 9.96 -13.61 -4.75
CA VAL A 217 8.68 -12.91 -4.82
C VAL A 217 7.95 -13.38 -6.07
N VAL A 218 6.75 -13.94 -5.90
CA VAL A 218 5.90 -14.40 -7.00
C VAL A 218 4.76 -13.40 -7.18
N GLN A 219 4.55 -12.97 -8.42
CA GLN A 219 3.41 -12.15 -8.83
C GLN A 219 2.26 -13.06 -9.25
N PHE A 220 1.04 -12.76 -8.80
CA PHE A 220 -0.20 -13.45 -9.17
C PHE A 220 -1.19 -12.46 -9.79
N THR A 221 -1.59 -12.71 -11.04
CA THR A 221 -2.52 -11.86 -11.80
C THR A 221 -3.69 -12.69 -12.32
N PRO A 222 -4.96 -12.28 -12.13
CA PRO A 222 -6.08 -12.97 -12.75
C PRO A 222 -5.86 -13.11 -14.26
N ARG A 223 -6.03 -14.31 -14.82
CA ARG A 223 -5.89 -14.56 -16.26
C ARG A 223 -6.78 -13.63 -17.10
N THR A 224 -7.96 -13.31 -16.58
CA THR A 224 -8.92 -12.40 -17.21
C THR A 224 -8.44 -10.95 -17.28
N ARG A 225 -7.42 -10.58 -16.49
CA ARG A 225 -6.96 -9.20 -16.28
C ARG A 225 -8.01 -8.25 -15.69
N GLU A 226 -9.14 -8.79 -15.23
CA GLU A 226 -10.10 -8.02 -14.48
C GLU A 226 -9.53 -7.66 -13.10
N PRO A 227 -9.79 -6.44 -12.60
CA PRO A 227 -9.39 -6.08 -11.25
C PRO A 227 -10.15 -6.92 -10.22
N MET A 228 -9.45 -7.27 -9.15
CA MET A 228 -10.00 -7.95 -7.98
C MET A 228 -10.66 -6.93 -7.04
N LEU A 229 -11.81 -7.31 -6.49
CA LEU A 229 -12.51 -6.56 -5.46
C LEU A 229 -12.17 -7.19 -4.11
N VAL A 230 -11.14 -6.67 -3.46
CA VAL A 230 -10.57 -7.30 -2.26
C VAL A 230 -11.31 -6.82 -1.02
N ALA A 231 -11.92 -7.76 -0.30
CA ALA A 231 -12.58 -7.51 0.97
C ALA A 231 -11.55 -7.10 2.05
N CYS A 232 -11.81 -6.00 2.74
CA CYS A 232 -10.93 -5.44 3.77
C CYS A 232 -11.68 -5.10 5.06
N LEU A 233 -11.00 -5.16 6.19
CA LEU A 233 -11.44 -4.53 7.44
C LEU A 233 -10.65 -3.27 7.68
N TRP A 234 -11.27 -2.24 8.25
CA TRP A 234 -10.58 -1.01 8.64
C TRP A 234 -10.92 -0.58 10.06
N SER A 235 -10.09 0.30 10.62
CA SER A 235 -10.31 0.88 11.93
C SER A 235 -9.83 2.33 11.93
N HIS A 236 -10.62 3.19 12.57
CA HIS A 236 -10.17 4.48 13.07
C HIS A 236 -9.56 4.26 14.45
N TRP A 237 -8.27 4.56 14.58
CA TRP A 237 -7.56 4.49 15.84
C TRP A 237 -7.25 5.91 16.32
N VAL A 238 -7.63 6.20 17.56
CA VAL A 238 -7.27 7.41 18.29
C VAL A 238 -6.27 7.00 19.36
N ASP A 239 -5.20 7.77 19.55
CA ASP A 239 -4.20 7.46 20.58
C ASP A 239 -4.81 7.56 21.98
N PRO A 240 -4.86 6.46 22.76
CA PRO A 240 -5.33 6.52 24.13
C PRO A 240 -4.52 7.48 25.02
N ALA A 241 -3.28 7.79 24.65
CA ALA A 241 -2.42 8.73 25.36
C ALA A 241 -2.47 10.17 24.80
N GLY A 242 -3.15 10.40 23.68
CA GLY A 242 -3.27 11.71 23.03
C GLY A 242 -1.95 12.29 22.50
N LYS A 243 -0.96 11.46 22.19
CA LYS A 243 0.38 11.87 21.72
C LYS A 243 0.55 11.71 20.22
N GLU A 244 0.03 10.61 19.66
CA GLU A 244 0.06 10.31 18.24
C GLU A 244 -1.21 10.82 17.54
N PRO A 245 -1.13 11.22 16.26
CA PRO A 245 -2.32 11.59 15.50
C PRO A 245 -3.23 10.38 15.28
N ASP A 246 -4.50 10.68 15.02
CA ASP A 246 -5.49 9.72 14.57
C ASP A 246 -5.00 8.96 13.33
N LEU A 247 -5.40 7.69 13.24
CA LEU A 247 -4.97 6.79 12.18
C LEU A 247 -6.15 6.02 11.60
N LEU A 248 -6.42 6.24 10.32
CA LEU A 248 -7.20 5.32 9.50
C LEU A 248 -6.28 4.25 8.94
N SER A 249 -6.57 2.99 9.22
CA SER A 249 -5.76 1.85 8.76
C SER A 249 -6.62 0.64 8.45
N PHE A 250 -6.11 -0.24 7.59
CA PHE A 250 -6.87 -1.38 7.08
C PHE A 250 -6.03 -2.64 6.88
N ALA A 251 -6.73 -3.77 6.76
CA ALA A 251 -6.16 -5.08 6.46
C ALA A 251 -7.00 -5.80 5.40
N ALA A 252 -6.33 -6.51 4.49
CA ALA A 252 -7.00 -7.34 3.48
C ALA A 252 -7.43 -8.66 4.13
N ILE A 253 -8.63 -9.15 3.82
CA ILE A 253 -9.08 -10.44 4.32
C ILE A 253 -8.46 -11.54 3.46
N THR A 254 -7.92 -12.56 4.13
CA THR A 254 -7.28 -13.72 3.50
C THR A 254 -7.97 -15.00 3.91
N ASP A 255 -8.01 -15.93 2.97
CA ASP A 255 -8.59 -17.26 3.11
C ASP A 255 -7.59 -18.31 2.64
N ASP A 256 -8.00 -19.58 2.66
CA ASP A 256 -7.26 -20.68 2.06
C ASP A 256 -6.85 -20.38 0.59
N PRO A 257 -5.67 -20.88 0.16
CA PRO A 257 -5.08 -20.48 -1.11
C PRO A 257 -5.83 -21.10 -2.29
N GLU A 258 -5.88 -20.38 -3.42
CA GLU A 258 -6.24 -21.02 -4.69
C GLU A 258 -5.20 -22.09 -5.07
N PRO A 259 -5.57 -23.13 -5.83
CA PRO A 259 -4.69 -24.26 -6.13
C PRO A 259 -3.31 -23.88 -6.69
N GLU A 260 -3.26 -22.90 -7.59
CA GLU A 260 -2.03 -22.42 -8.20
C GLU A 260 -1.19 -21.53 -7.27
N VAL A 261 -1.81 -20.88 -6.30
CA VAL A 261 -1.12 -20.11 -5.25
C VAL A 261 -0.46 -21.09 -4.26
N ALA A 262 -1.19 -22.14 -3.89
CA ALA A 262 -0.66 -23.24 -3.09
C ALA A 262 0.50 -23.96 -3.80
N ALA A 263 0.33 -24.26 -5.10
CA ALA A 263 1.36 -24.91 -5.91
C ALA A 263 2.65 -24.08 -6.03
N ALA A 264 2.54 -22.75 -5.99
CA ALA A 264 3.68 -21.84 -5.95
C ALA A 264 4.36 -21.74 -4.57
N GLY A 265 3.88 -22.48 -3.56
CA GLY A 265 4.48 -22.54 -2.23
C GLY A 265 3.88 -21.54 -1.23
N HIS A 266 2.67 -21.06 -1.48
CA HIS A 266 2.06 -20.01 -0.66
C HIS A 266 0.73 -20.45 -0.03
N ASP A 267 0.49 -20.07 1.23
CA ASP A 267 -0.52 -20.71 2.09
C ASP A 267 -1.87 -19.98 2.18
N ARG A 268 -2.02 -18.81 1.55
CA ARG A 268 -3.26 -18.00 1.63
C ARG A 268 -3.53 -17.23 0.34
N THR A 269 -4.77 -16.83 0.13
CA THR A 269 -5.15 -15.90 -0.94
C THR A 269 -6.11 -14.84 -0.43
N ILE A 270 -6.04 -13.63 -0.99
CA ILE A 270 -6.98 -12.55 -0.68
C ILE A 270 -8.40 -12.90 -1.13
N ILE A 271 -9.41 -12.49 -0.36
CA ILE A 271 -10.81 -12.69 -0.76
C ILE A 271 -11.21 -11.68 -1.82
N ASN A 272 -11.32 -12.16 -3.06
CA ASN A 272 -11.83 -11.43 -4.21
C ASN A 272 -13.36 -11.64 -4.32
N ILE A 273 -14.17 -10.68 -3.85
CA ILE A 273 -15.62 -10.80 -3.87
C ILE A 273 -16.20 -10.51 -5.26
N LYS A 274 -17.43 -10.97 -5.50
CA LYS A 274 -18.16 -10.63 -6.72
C LYS A 274 -18.75 -9.21 -6.64
N PRO A 275 -18.92 -8.50 -7.77
CA PRO A 275 -19.51 -7.16 -7.81
C PRO A 275 -20.88 -7.08 -7.13
N GLU A 276 -21.73 -8.10 -7.31
CA GLU A 276 -23.05 -8.19 -6.70
C GLU A 276 -23.03 -8.25 -5.16
N HIS A 277 -21.90 -8.64 -4.56
CA HIS A 277 -21.73 -8.69 -3.10
C HIS A 277 -21.17 -7.40 -2.49
N VAL A 278 -20.75 -6.43 -3.30
CA VAL A 278 -20.07 -5.22 -2.82
C VAL A 278 -20.95 -4.42 -1.86
N ASP A 279 -22.22 -4.23 -2.17
CA ASP A 279 -23.13 -3.44 -1.34
C ASP A 279 -23.38 -4.11 0.02
N ALA A 280 -23.69 -5.41 0.02
CA ALA A 280 -23.87 -6.19 1.25
C ALA A 280 -22.57 -6.28 2.06
N TRP A 281 -21.41 -6.34 1.41
CA TRP A 281 -20.12 -6.34 2.08
C TRP A 281 -19.83 -5.01 2.78
N LEU A 282 -20.05 -3.89 2.11
CA LEU A 282 -19.72 -2.57 2.63
C LEU A 282 -20.74 -2.04 3.64
N ASN A 283 -21.93 -2.63 3.71
CA ASN A 283 -22.97 -2.31 4.68
C ASN A 283 -23.27 -3.54 5.57
N PRO A 284 -22.34 -3.97 6.43
CA PRO A 284 -22.52 -5.17 7.23
C PRO A 284 -23.59 -5.01 8.31
N ASP A 285 -24.25 -6.12 8.65
CA ASP A 285 -25.08 -6.25 9.84
C ASP A 285 -24.34 -7.09 10.89
N PRO A 286 -23.95 -6.51 12.05
CA PRO A 286 -23.28 -7.28 13.10
C PRO A 286 -24.18 -8.34 13.75
N ALA A 287 -25.50 -8.29 13.55
CA ALA A 287 -26.43 -9.33 14.00
C ALA A 287 -26.49 -10.53 13.04
N ASP A 288 -25.94 -10.42 11.82
CA ASP A 288 -25.98 -11.46 10.79
C ASP A 288 -24.61 -11.68 10.13
N LEU A 289 -23.65 -12.17 10.92
CA LEU A 289 -22.33 -12.54 10.41
C LEU A 289 -22.39 -13.70 9.40
N ALA A 290 -23.44 -14.52 9.44
CA ALA A 290 -23.62 -15.63 8.50
C ALA A 290 -23.77 -15.13 7.05
N THR A 291 -24.44 -14.00 6.84
CA THR A 291 -24.49 -13.33 5.53
C THR A 291 -23.10 -12.94 5.02
N LEU A 292 -22.21 -12.46 5.89
CA LEU A 292 -20.85 -12.10 5.51
C LEU A 292 -20.03 -13.31 5.09
N TYR A 293 -20.17 -14.44 5.78
CA TYR A 293 -19.50 -15.67 5.37
C TYR A 293 -20.04 -16.23 4.05
N ARG A 294 -21.34 -16.11 3.76
CA ARG A 294 -21.91 -16.49 2.47
C ARG A 294 -21.31 -15.71 1.30
N ILE A 295 -20.96 -14.44 1.50
CA ILE A 295 -20.21 -13.64 0.50
C ILE A 295 -18.83 -14.27 0.23
N PHE A 296 -18.15 -14.74 1.27
CA PHE A 296 -16.83 -15.37 1.12
C PHE A 296 -16.90 -16.75 0.49
N ASP A 297 -17.96 -17.50 0.78
CA ASP A 297 -18.21 -18.82 0.17
C ASP A 297 -18.57 -18.69 -1.32
N ASP A 298 -19.19 -17.57 -1.71
CA ASP A 298 -19.51 -17.23 -3.10
C ASP A 298 -18.53 -16.20 -3.71
N LYS A 299 -17.26 -16.25 -3.29
CA LYS A 299 -16.20 -15.40 -3.84
C LYS A 299 -15.84 -15.80 -5.29
N ARG A 300 -15.08 -14.94 -5.97
CA ARG A 300 -14.53 -15.25 -7.30
C ARG A 300 -13.35 -16.21 -7.19
N HIS A 301 -13.30 -17.18 -8.09
CA HIS A 301 -12.18 -18.13 -8.25
C HIS A 301 -11.55 -18.00 -9.65
N PRO A 302 -10.95 -16.85 -10.01
CA PRO A 302 -10.23 -16.75 -11.26
C PRO A 302 -8.94 -17.57 -11.15
N PHE A 303 -8.47 -18.12 -12.27
CA PHE A 303 -7.13 -18.66 -12.32
C PHE A 303 -6.11 -17.52 -12.31
N TYR A 304 -5.17 -17.54 -11.37
CA TYR A 304 -4.06 -16.60 -11.26
C TYR A 304 -2.84 -17.08 -12.05
N GLU A 305 -2.54 -16.40 -13.16
CA GLU A 305 -1.24 -16.55 -13.81
C GLU A 305 -0.15 -16.06 -12.86
N HIS A 306 0.92 -16.85 -12.71
CA HIS A 306 2.01 -16.50 -11.81
C HIS A 306 3.38 -16.55 -12.48
N ARG A 307 4.26 -15.65 -12.02
CA ARG A 307 5.66 -15.54 -12.47
C ARG A 307 6.52 -14.97 -11.36
N LEU A 308 7.83 -15.20 -11.43
CA LEU A 308 8.78 -14.49 -10.56
C LEU A 308 8.68 -12.98 -10.84
N ALA A 309 8.53 -12.20 -9.77
CA ALA A 309 8.55 -10.75 -9.84
C ALA A 309 9.98 -10.27 -10.08
N ALA A 310 10.14 -9.35 -11.05
CA ALA A 310 11.40 -8.68 -11.35
C ALA A 310 11.72 -7.58 -10.32
#